data_AF-A0A8T0WTN7-F1
#
_entry.id   AF-A0A8T0WTN7-F1
#
_cell.length_a   1.000
_cell.length_b   1.000
_cell.length_c   1.000
_cell.angle_alpha   90.00
_cell.angle_beta   90.00
_cell.angle_gamma   90.00
#
_symmetry.space_group_name_H-M   'P 1'
#
loop_
_entity.id
_entity.type
_entity.pdbx_description
1 polymer ?
#
loop_
_entity_poly.entity_id
_entity_poly.type
_entity_poly.pdbx_seq_one_letter_code
_entity_poly.pdbx_strand_id
1 'polypeptide(L)'
;MVFIAVDGLFYFTGTSIRKRKQYSDDTKRVVYAMLLEGSVQGHLPEGVSLHVSLAMDVSLRCVQRIWNEGQKGGGIHAVVNKRVGHCGRKRIELPMEAITAIPFQDRTTLEDLARRLRVSKSHVHKHLKEGKIERHSSAIKPFLTDENKKARVQHALNMLEPSTIPHKPVFKHMYNVIHADEKWYYRTRSNQKYYCAPGEERPRRTCKSKSYIEKVMFFGGQSRPWFNDQNVCVFYGKISIYAFVTTEPTKRKSPNRPRGTQITKPITSVTRDVIRRYLIDKMLPDIKAKWPAEGRHETIWIQQDNCLSHIPVDDPEFCIVP
;
A
#
# COMPACT_ATOMS: atom_id res chain seq x y z
N MET A 1 -41.88 -28.13 -30.04
CA MET A 1 -42.87 -28.56 -31.05
C MET A 1 -43.80 -29.51 -30.33
N VAL A 2 -45.03 -29.09 -30.05
CA VAL A 2 -46.04 -29.91 -29.37
C VAL A 2 -47.28 -29.82 -30.24
N PHE A 3 -47.80 -30.97 -30.66
CA PHE A 3 -49.06 -31.05 -31.40
C PHE A 3 -50.17 -31.43 -30.42
N ILE A 4 -51.23 -30.64 -30.39
CA ILE A 4 -52.52 -31.05 -29.83
C ILE A 4 -53.49 -31.03 -31.00
N ALA A 5 -54.09 -32.17 -31.29
CA ALA A 5 -55.08 -32.32 -32.35
C ALA A 5 -56.47 -32.26 -31.74
N VAL A 6 -57.27 -31.27 -32.15
CA VAL A 6 -58.74 -31.33 -32.10
C VAL A 6 -59.28 -30.58 -33.33
N ASP A 7 -60.10 -31.30 -34.11
CA ASP A 7 -61.05 -30.83 -35.12
C ASP A 7 -60.56 -29.89 -36.23
N GLY A 8 -59.96 -30.49 -37.26
CA GLY A 8 -60.33 -30.25 -38.67
C GLY A 8 -60.10 -28.89 -39.32
N LEU A 9 -59.70 -27.84 -38.60
CA LEU A 9 -59.26 -26.56 -39.16
C LEU A 9 -57.86 -26.21 -38.66
N PHE A 10 -56.90 -26.22 -39.58
CA PHE A 10 -55.54 -25.73 -39.34
C PHE A 10 -55.54 -24.21 -39.19
N TYR A 11 -55.74 -23.70 -37.98
CA TYR A 11 -55.39 -22.33 -37.66
C TYR A 11 -53.89 -22.23 -37.42
N PHE A 12 -53.17 -21.63 -38.38
CA PHE A 12 -51.78 -21.22 -38.20
C PHE A 12 -51.73 -20.08 -37.18
N THR A 13 -51.64 -20.40 -35.89
CA THR A 13 -51.25 -19.39 -34.90
C THR A 13 -49.76 -19.13 -35.11
N GLY A 14 -49.45 -18.14 -35.96
CA GLY A 14 -48.08 -17.68 -36.16
C GLY A 14 -47.52 -17.19 -34.83
N THR A 15 -46.74 -18.05 -34.16
CA THR A 15 -45.92 -17.62 -33.04
C THR A 15 -44.94 -16.58 -33.57
N SER A 16 -45.19 -15.31 -33.25
CA SER A 16 -44.25 -14.21 -33.49
C SER A 16 -43.03 -14.42 -32.61
N ILE A 17 -42.15 -15.33 -33.01
CA ILE A 17 -40.83 -15.51 -32.41
C ILE A 17 -40.09 -14.22 -32.69
N ARG A 18 -39.93 -13.37 -31.67
CA ARG A 18 -39.15 -12.14 -31.77
C ARG A 18 -37.72 -12.50 -32.17
N LYS A 19 -37.41 -12.38 -33.46
CA LYS A 19 -36.05 -12.56 -33.98
C LYS A 19 -35.10 -11.63 -33.24
N ARG A 20 -33.87 -12.11 -32.97
CA ARG A 20 -32.86 -11.32 -32.26
C ARG A 20 -32.65 -9.98 -32.98
N LYS A 21 -32.71 -8.88 -32.22
CA LYS A 21 -32.43 -7.53 -32.75
C LYS A 21 -30.97 -7.36 -33.18
N GLN A 22 -30.07 -8.24 -32.71
CA GLN A 22 -28.63 -8.12 -32.92
C GLN A 22 -27.92 -9.47 -32.91
N TYR A 23 -26.86 -9.56 -33.72
CA TYR A 23 -26.03 -10.76 -33.90
C TYR A 23 -24.57 -10.41 -33.58
N SER A 24 -23.81 -11.42 -33.12
CA SER A 24 -22.37 -11.30 -32.84
C SER A 24 -21.58 -11.02 -34.13
N ASP A 25 -20.35 -10.53 -33.99
CA ASP A 25 -19.50 -10.28 -35.16
C ASP A 25 -19.20 -11.56 -35.92
N ASP A 26 -18.97 -12.66 -35.22
CA ASP A 26 -18.76 -13.98 -35.83
C ASP A 26 -20.00 -14.43 -36.60
N THR A 27 -21.20 -14.31 -36.02
CA THR A 27 -22.45 -14.64 -36.71
C THR A 27 -22.63 -13.79 -37.97
N LYS A 28 -22.33 -12.48 -37.91
CA LYS A 28 -22.45 -11.61 -39.09
C LYS A 28 -21.41 -11.95 -40.16
N ARG A 29 -20.18 -12.31 -39.76
CA ARG A 29 -19.10 -12.72 -40.67
C ARG A 29 -19.44 -14.03 -41.36
N VAL A 30 -20.01 -15.01 -40.66
CA VAL A 30 -20.50 -16.27 -41.25
C VAL A 30 -21.63 -15.99 -42.26
N VAL A 31 -22.60 -15.14 -41.91
CA VAL A 31 -23.65 -14.71 -42.84
C VAL A 31 -23.04 -14.06 -44.09
N TYR A 32 -22.04 -13.20 -43.92
CA TYR A 32 -21.36 -12.55 -45.04
C TYR A 32 -20.58 -13.55 -45.92
N ALA A 33 -19.91 -14.54 -45.32
CA ALA A 33 -19.20 -15.59 -46.04
C ALA A 33 -20.14 -16.45 -46.90
N MET A 34 -21.31 -16.85 -46.36
CA MET A 34 -22.33 -17.60 -47.12
C MET A 34 -22.88 -16.78 -48.30
N LEU A 35 -23.00 -15.46 -48.13
CA LEU A 35 -23.42 -14.58 -49.23
C LEU A 35 -22.34 -14.41 -50.29
N LEU A 36 -21.05 -14.39 -49.89
CA LEU A 36 -19.92 -14.35 -50.82
C LEU A 36 -19.83 -15.63 -51.64
N GLU A 37 -20.01 -16.79 -51.01
CA GLU A 37 -20.01 -18.10 -51.69
C GLU A 37 -21.14 -18.20 -52.72
N GLY A 38 -22.31 -17.64 -52.41
CA GLY A 38 -23.44 -17.57 -53.34
C GLY A 38 -23.39 -16.39 -54.32
N SER A 39 -22.35 -15.55 -54.29
CA SER A 39 -22.26 -14.37 -55.16
C SER A 39 -21.56 -14.68 -56.49
N VAL A 40 -21.99 -14.03 -57.57
CA VAL A 40 -21.42 -14.18 -58.92
C VAL A 40 -20.90 -12.83 -59.37
N GLN A 41 -19.60 -12.75 -59.66
CA GLN A 41 -18.93 -11.50 -60.10
C GLN A 41 -19.19 -10.29 -59.17
N GLY A 42 -19.29 -10.53 -57.86
CA GLY A 42 -19.57 -9.48 -56.86
C GLY A 42 -21.04 -9.07 -56.77
N HIS A 43 -21.93 -9.69 -57.54
CA HIS A 43 -23.37 -9.50 -57.45
C HIS A 43 -24.04 -10.67 -56.71
N LEU A 44 -25.05 -10.34 -55.90
CA LEU A 44 -25.82 -11.34 -55.16
C LEU A 44 -27.06 -11.75 -55.97
N PRO A 45 -27.17 -13.01 -56.43
CA PRO A 45 -28.32 -13.48 -57.19
C PRO A 45 -29.63 -13.46 -56.39
N GLU A 46 -30.74 -13.41 -57.11
CA GLU A 46 -32.08 -13.42 -56.51
C GLU A 46 -32.31 -14.72 -55.71
N GLY A 47 -32.94 -14.59 -54.54
CA GLY A 47 -33.20 -15.73 -53.64
C GLY A 47 -32.05 -16.13 -52.71
N VAL A 48 -30.78 -15.80 -53.00
CA VAL A 48 -29.63 -16.16 -52.13
C VAL A 48 -29.73 -15.54 -50.74
N SER A 49 -30.14 -14.26 -50.66
CA SER A 49 -30.41 -13.59 -49.38
C SER A 49 -31.50 -14.30 -48.55
N LEU A 50 -32.52 -14.84 -49.21
CA LEU A 50 -33.62 -15.55 -48.55
C LEU A 50 -33.16 -16.92 -48.05
N HIS A 51 -32.37 -17.63 -48.85
CA HIS A 51 -31.78 -18.90 -48.46
C HIS A 51 -30.88 -18.75 -47.22
N VAL A 52 -29.95 -17.79 -47.23
CA VAL A 52 -29.06 -17.51 -46.08
C VAL A 52 -29.85 -17.03 -44.87
N SER A 53 -30.91 -16.24 -45.07
CA SER A 53 -31.81 -15.80 -43.99
C SER A 53 -32.50 -16.97 -43.29
N LEU A 54 -32.97 -17.97 -44.04
CA LEU A 54 -33.60 -19.17 -43.49
C LEU A 54 -32.58 -20.10 -42.82
N ALA A 55 -31.42 -20.32 -43.45
CA ALA A 55 -30.37 -21.20 -42.94
C ALA A 55 -29.77 -20.72 -41.62
N MET A 56 -29.57 -19.40 -41.47
CA MET A 56 -28.94 -18.82 -40.28
C MET A 56 -29.93 -18.31 -39.22
N ASP A 57 -31.25 -18.46 -39.47
CA ASP A 57 -32.35 -17.84 -38.71
C ASP A 57 -32.12 -16.33 -38.43
N VAL A 58 -31.58 -15.63 -39.41
CA VAL A 58 -31.36 -14.18 -39.36
C VAL A 58 -32.47 -13.51 -40.17
N SER A 59 -32.92 -12.31 -39.78
CA SER A 59 -33.91 -11.59 -40.59
C SER A 59 -33.35 -11.18 -41.95
N LEU A 60 -34.15 -11.31 -43.01
CA LEU A 60 -33.75 -10.97 -44.39
C LEU A 60 -33.15 -9.56 -44.49
N ARG A 61 -33.77 -8.58 -43.83
CA ARG A 61 -33.27 -7.20 -43.76
C ARG A 61 -31.88 -7.10 -43.12
N CYS A 62 -31.57 -7.94 -42.13
CA CYS A 62 -30.24 -7.97 -41.51
C CYS A 62 -29.21 -8.62 -42.43
N VAL A 63 -29.56 -9.69 -43.14
CA VAL A 63 -28.70 -10.34 -44.15
C VAL A 63 -28.31 -9.35 -45.25
N GLN A 64 -29.29 -8.65 -45.83
CA GLN A 64 -29.06 -7.63 -46.85
C GLN A 64 -28.21 -6.46 -46.34
N ARG A 65 -28.43 -6.04 -45.08
CA ARG A 65 -27.61 -5.00 -44.45
C ARG A 65 -26.15 -5.46 -44.29
N ILE A 66 -25.93 -6.69 -43.84
CA ILE A 66 -24.59 -7.28 -43.68
C ILE A 66 -23.86 -7.32 -45.02
N TRP A 67 -24.54 -7.74 -46.10
CA TRP A 67 -23.99 -7.70 -47.46
C TRP A 67 -23.52 -6.30 -47.85
N ASN A 68 -24.40 -5.31 -47.70
CA ASN A 68 -24.07 -3.91 -48.03
C ASN A 68 -22.94 -3.34 -47.15
N GLU A 69 -22.86 -3.72 -45.87
CA GLU A 69 -21.79 -3.31 -44.97
C GLU A 69 -20.43 -3.89 -45.40
N GLY A 70 -20.38 -5.15 -45.82
CA GLY A 70 -19.14 -5.76 -46.30
C GLY A 70 -18.72 -5.24 -47.68
N GLN A 71 -19.66 -5.03 -48.60
CA GLN A 71 -19.38 -4.44 -49.93
C GLN A 71 -18.82 -3.02 -49.83
N LYS A 72 -19.43 -2.18 -48.98
CA LYS A 72 -18.95 -0.80 -48.76
C LYS A 72 -17.65 -0.73 -47.96
N GLY A 73 -17.41 -1.72 -47.10
CA GLY A 73 -16.29 -1.73 -46.16
C GLY A 73 -15.06 -2.50 -46.62
N GLY A 74 -15.05 -3.05 -47.85
CA GLY A 74 -13.90 -3.77 -48.39
C GLY A 74 -13.76 -5.21 -47.89
N GLY A 75 -14.86 -5.86 -47.50
CA GLY A 75 -14.89 -7.29 -47.20
C GLY A 75 -15.26 -7.68 -45.77
N ILE A 76 -14.94 -8.92 -45.41
CA ILE A 76 -15.43 -9.58 -44.19
C ILE A 76 -14.99 -8.88 -42.88
N HIS A 77 -13.84 -8.21 -42.89
CA HIS A 77 -13.33 -7.48 -41.73
C HIS A 77 -14.15 -6.22 -41.39
N ALA A 78 -14.87 -5.66 -42.35
CA ALA A 78 -15.75 -4.51 -42.11
C ALA A 78 -17.11 -4.89 -41.52
N VAL A 79 -17.44 -6.18 -41.52
CA VAL A 79 -18.66 -6.71 -40.92
C VAL A 79 -18.44 -6.90 -39.41
N VAL A 80 -18.50 -5.78 -38.69
CA VAL A 80 -18.33 -5.72 -37.23
C VAL A 80 -19.42 -4.88 -36.57
N ASN A 81 -19.59 -5.04 -35.27
CA ASN A 81 -20.58 -4.31 -34.49
C ASN A 81 -20.05 -2.91 -34.14
N LYS A 82 -20.60 -1.90 -34.80
CA LYS A 82 -20.24 -0.47 -34.63
C LYS A 82 -20.70 0.14 -33.30
N ARG A 83 -21.09 -0.67 -32.31
CA ARG A 83 -21.54 -0.20 -30.99
C ARG A 83 -20.39 0.10 -30.03
N VAL A 84 -19.25 -0.56 -30.20
CA VAL A 84 -18.08 -0.34 -29.35
C VAL A 84 -17.72 1.16 -29.43
N GLY A 85 -17.73 1.86 -28.29
CA GLY A 85 -17.53 3.31 -28.19
C GLY A 85 -18.76 4.19 -28.47
N HIS A 86 -19.79 3.68 -29.16
CA HIS A 86 -21.01 4.42 -29.50
C HIS A 86 -22.21 4.12 -28.58
N CYS A 87 -22.14 3.05 -27.79
CA CYS A 87 -23.16 2.70 -26.81
C CYS A 87 -22.69 2.91 -25.37
N GLY A 88 -23.62 3.29 -24.50
CA GLY A 88 -23.37 3.52 -23.08
C GLY A 88 -23.41 4.99 -22.69
N ARG A 89 -23.40 5.25 -21.37
CA ARG A 89 -23.40 6.61 -20.83
C ARG A 89 -22.03 7.24 -21.09
N LYS A 90 -22.01 8.39 -21.76
CA LYS A 90 -20.79 9.19 -21.93
C LYS A 90 -20.19 9.53 -20.56
N ARG A 91 -18.87 9.43 -20.44
CA ARG A 91 -18.15 9.73 -19.21
C ARG A 91 -18.18 11.24 -18.98
N ILE A 92 -18.56 11.65 -17.78
CA ILE A 92 -18.40 13.04 -17.34
C ILE A 92 -17.00 13.12 -16.73
N GLU A 93 -16.18 14.03 -17.24
CA GLU A 93 -14.87 14.28 -16.68
C GLU A 93 -14.96 15.25 -15.51
N LEU A 94 -14.12 15.04 -14.51
CA LEU A 94 -13.95 15.95 -13.39
C LEU A 94 -12.90 17.00 -13.77
N PRO A 95 -13.27 18.29 -13.86
CA PRO A 95 -12.30 19.35 -14.16
C PRO A 95 -11.33 19.52 -12.99
N MET A 96 -10.03 19.38 -13.27
CA MET A 96 -8.97 19.47 -12.26
C MET A 96 -8.94 20.84 -11.57
N GLU A 97 -9.22 21.89 -12.33
CA GLU A 97 -9.33 23.28 -11.85
C GLU A 97 -10.41 23.44 -10.77
N ALA A 98 -11.53 22.74 -10.89
CA ALA A 98 -12.58 22.79 -9.88
C ALA A 98 -12.15 22.12 -8.57
N ILE A 99 -11.29 21.09 -8.65
CA ILE A 99 -10.71 20.46 -7.47
C ILE A 99 -9.73 21.42 -6.81
N THR A 100 -8.80 22.03 -7.56
CA THR A 100 -7.77 22.93 -7.04
C THR A 100 -8.34 24.22 -6.46
N ALA A 101 -9.46 24.71 -6.99
CA ALA A 101 -10.19 25.86 -6.43
C ALA A 101 -10.79 25.60 -5.03
N ILE A 102 -10.97 24.34 -4.63
CA ILE A 102 -11.48 24.00 -3.30
C ILE A 102 -10.33 24.00 -2.28
N PRO A 103 -10.42 24.79 -1.19
CA PRO A 103 -9.43 24.78 -0.12
C PRO A 103 -9.25 23.38 0.50
N PHE A 104 -8.03 23.04 0.94
CA PHE A 104 -7.74 21.70 1.49
C PHE A 104 -8.63 21.30 2.67
N GLN A 105 -8.99 22.25 3.54
CA GLN A 105 -9.91 22.04 4.67
C GLN A 105 -11.29 21.51 4.24
N ASP A 106 -11.70 21.80 3.00
CA ASP A 106 -13.02 21.48 2.45
C ASP A 106 -13.03 20.25 1.54
N ARG A 107 -11.90 19.52 1.45
CA ARG A 107 -11.75 18.31 0.62
C ARG A 107 -10.97 17.20 1.32
N THR A 108 -11.16 17.06 2.63
CA THR A 108 -10.45 16.06 3.46
C THR A 108 -11.01 14.65 3.25
N THR A 109 -12.30 14.52 2.94
CA THR A 109 -12.94 13.23 2.60
C THR A 109 -13.50 13.23 1.18
N LEU A 110 -13.75 12.03 0.64
CA LEU A 110 -14.44 11.88 -0.65
C LEU A 110 -15.85 12.48 -0.63
N GLU A 111 -16.50 12.53 0.54
CA GLU A 111 -17.81 13.15 0.71
C GLU A 111 -17.73 14.66 0.60
N ASP A 112 -16.73 15.28 1.25
CA ASP A 112 -16.55 16.73 1.22
C ASP A 112 -16.22 17.22 -0.18
N LEU A 113 -15.30 16.52 -0.85
CA LEU A 113 -14.94 16.82 -2.22
C LEU A 113 -16.16 16.69 -3.16
N ALA A 114 -16.96 15.64 -3.00
CA ALA A 114 -18.18 15.45 -3.80
C ALA A 114 -19.20 16.56 -3.58
N ARG A 115 -19.44 16.94 -2.31
CA ARG A 115 -20.36 18.02 -1.92
C ARG A 115 -19.94 19.36 -2.51
N ARG A 116 -18.65 19.70 -2.42
CA ARG A 116 -18.10 20.96 -2.95
C ARG A 116 -18.13 21.02 -4.47
N LEU A 117 -17.90 19.89 -5.14
CA LEU A 117 -17.97 19.76 -6.60
C LEU A 117 -19.40 19.58 -7.13
N ARG A 118 -20.40 19.43 -6.24
CA ARG A 118 -21.80 19.14 -6.59
C ARG A 118 -21.95 17.88 -7.46
N VAL A 119 -21.14 16.85 -7.19
CA VAL A 119 -21.20 15.54 -7.84
C VAL A 119 -21.48 14.45 -6.82
N SER A 120 -21.79 13.23 -7.28
CA SER A 120 -21.97 12.11 -6.37
C SER A 120 -20.62 11.59 -5.83
N LYS A 121 -20.60 11.13 -4.58
CA LYS A 121 -19.44 10.46 -3.97
C LYS A 121 -18.90 9.31 -4.83
N SER A 122 -19.80 8.51 -5.42
CA SER A 122 -19.43 7.40 -6.31
C SER A 122 -18.64 7.86 -7.53
N HIS A 123 -18.95 9.06 -8.04
CA HIS A 123 -18.23 9.65 -9.17
C HIS A 123 -16.79 10.01 -8.79
N VAL A 124 -16.59 10.63 -7.61
CA VAL A 124 -15.26 10.95 -7.07
C VAL A 124 -14.48 9.67 -6.72
N HIS A 125 -15.12 8.68 -6.10
CA HIS A 125 -14.48 7.40 -5.77
C HIS A 125 -14.00 6.64 -7.02
N LYS A 126 -14.78 6.68 -8.10
CA LYS A 126 -14.39 6.11 -9.39
C LYS A 126 -13.13 6.80 -9.95
N HIS A 127 -13.08 8.13 -9.90
CA HIS A 127 -11.90 8.89 -10.33
C HIS A 127 -10.67 8.64 -9.46
N LEU A 128 -10.84 8.42 -8.15
CA LEU A 128 -9.77 7.96 -7.26
C LEU A 128 -9.23 6.59 -7.67
N LYS A 129 -10.11 5.61 -7.98
CA LYS A 129 -9.68 4.27 -8.45
C LYS A 129 -8.97 4.32 -9.80
N GLU A 130 -9.33 5.28 -10.64
CA GLU A 130 -8.75 5.49 -11.97
C GLU A 130 -7.45 6.30 -11.93
N GLY A 131 -7.01 6.77 -10.76
CA GLY A 131 -5.80 7.59 -10.62
C GLY A 131 -5.95 9.03 -11.11
N LYS A 132 -7.18 9.48 -11.40
CA LYS A 132 -7.45 10.88 -11.79
C LYS A 132 -7.49 11.84 -10.59
N ILE A 133 -7.65 11.29 -9.38
CA ILE A 133 -7.57 12.00 -8.10
C ILE A 133 -6.67 11.17 -7.20
N GLU A 134 -5.79 11.81 -6.44
CA GLU A 134 -4.89 11.14 -5.52
C GLU A 134 -5.23 11.45 -4.06
N ARG A 135 -5.01 10.46 -3.19
CA ARG A 135 -5.10 10.65 -1.74
C ARG A 135 -3.71 10.94 -1.20
N HIS A 136 -3.53 12.14 -0.65
CA HIS A 136 -2.35 12.48 0.13
C HIS A 136 -2.67 12.43 1.63
N SER A 137 -1.74 11.94 2.44
CA SER A 137 -1.84 11.98 3.90
C SER A 137 -0.68 12.81 4.45
N SER A 138 -0.98 13.97 5.01
CA SER A 138 -0.01 14.83 5.67
C SER A 138 0.00 14.54 7.16
N ALA A 139 1.03 13.82 7.62
CA ALA A 139 1.28 13.68 9.06
C ALA A 139 1.80 15.00 9.64
N ILE A 140 1.34 15.37 10.84
CA ILE A 140 1.89 16.50 11.57
C ILE A 140 3.37 16.20 11.89
N LYS A 141 4.25 17.13 11.48
CA LYS A 141 5.68 17.08 11.78
C LYS A 141 6.03 18.17 12.79
N PRO A 142 7.06 17.99 13.62
CA PRO A 142 7.56 19.05 14.47
C PRO A 142 7.88 20.30 13.65
N PHE A 143 7.53 21.47 14.19
CA PHE A 143 7.88 22.75 13.58
C PHE A 143 9.40 22.96 13.68
N LEU A 144 10.06 23.19 12.54
CA LEU A 144 11.48 23.47 12.49
C LEU A 144 11.68 24.97 12.26
N THR A 145 12.30 25.66 13.21
CA THR A 145 12.79 27.02 13.02
C THR A 145 13.90 27.04 11.97
N ASP A 146 14.22 28.22 11.43
CA ASP A 146 15.26 28.32 10.41
C ASP A 146 16.66 28.00 10.99
N GLU A 147 16.89 28.28 12.27
CA GLU A 147 18.09 27.83 13.00
C GLU A 147 18.16 26.30 13.04
N ASN A 148 17.06 25.63 13.39
CA ASN A 148 17.00 24.17 13.42
C ASN A 148 17.26 23.56 12.04
N LYS A 149 16.75 24.17 10.96
CA LYS A 149 17.02 23.73 9.59
C LYS A 149 18.50 23.88 9.25
N LYS A 150 19.10 25.05 9.53
CA LYS A 150 20.53 25.32 9.30
C LYS A 150 21.40 24.34 10.09
N ALA A 151 21.10 24.11 11.37
CA ALA A 151 21.84 23.17 12.21
C ALA A 151 21.79 21.74 11.66
N ARG A 152 20.63 21.29 11.16
CA ARG A 152 20.50 19.96 10.53
C ARG A 152 21.29 19.84 9.23
N VAL A 153 21.29 20.88 8.39
CA VAL A 153 22.09 20.91 7.15
C VAL A 153 23.58 20.91 7.49
N GLN A 154 24.01 21.74 8.44
CA GLN A 154 25.40 21.78 8.88
C GLN A 154 25.85 20.43 9.45
N HIS A 155 25.01 19.78 10.25
CA HIS A 155 25.30 18.43 10.75
C HIS A 155 25.48 17.43 9.60
N ALA A 156 24.61 17.45 8.59
CA ALA A 156 24.74 16.58 7.42
C ALA A 156 26.02 16.85 6.62
N LEU A 157 26.40 18.12 6.45
CA LEU A 157 27.66 18.51 5.79
C LEU A 157 28.88 18.03 6.58
N ASN A 158 28.85 18.11 7.92
CA ASN A 158 29.93 17.63 8.78
C ASN A 158 30.09 16.09 8.75
N MET A 159 29.10 15.37 8.24
CA MET A 159 29.17 13.92 8.04
C MET A 159 29.76 13.53 6.68
N LEU A 160 30.09 14.49 5.83
CA LEU A 160 30.82 14.23 4.59
C LEU A 160 32.32 14.04 4.87
N GLU A 161 32.95 13.19 4.06
CA GLU A 161 34.37 12.92 4.10
C GLU A 161 35.13 14.09 3.45
N PRO A 162 35.93 14.88 4.21
CA PRO A 162 36.53 16.11 3.70
C PRO A 162 37.41 15.91 2.46
N SER A 163 38.09 14.76 2.36
CA SER A 163 38.98 14.41 1.23
C SER A 163 38.25 14.19 -0.09
N THR A 164 36.92 14.07 -0.07
CA THR A 164 36.10 13.74 -1.26
C THR A 164 35.34 14.94 -1.84
N ILE A 165 35.41 16.08 -1.14
CA ILE A 165 34.80 17.34 -1.55
C ILE A 165 35.83 18.14 -2.39
N PRO A 166 35.44 18.79 -3.51
CA PRO A 166 34.07 18.93 -4.04
C PRO A 166 33.68 17.89 -5.11
N HIS A 167 34.63 17.08 -5.58
CA HIS A 167 34.45 16.32 -6.82
C HIS A 167 33.45 15.15 -6.71
N LYS A 168 33.50 14.37 -5.62
CA LYS A 168 32.59 13.22 -5.42
C LYS A 168 32.34 13.02 -3.92
N PRO A 169 31.51 13.86 -3.29
CA PRO A 169 31.26 13.79 -1.85
C PRO A 169 30.72 12.42 -1.45
N VAL A 170 31.37 11.80 -0.45
CA VAL A 170 30.87 10.58 0.21
C VAL A 170 30.67 10.86 1.70
N PHE A 171 29.76 10.12 2.33
CA PHE A 171 29.61 10.18 3.78
C PHE A 171 30.73 9.41 4.47
N LYS A 172 31.13 9.89 5.66
CA LYS A 172 32.01 9.16 6.58
C LYS A 172 31.50 7.75 6.78
N HIS A 173 32.41 6.78 6.86
CA HIS A 173 32.02 5.37 6.89
C HIS A 173 31.31 4.96 8.19
N MET A 174 31.52 5.67 9.31
CA MET A 174 30.88 5.44 10.61
C MET A 174 31.09 4.03 11.19
N TYR A 175 32.21 3.37 10.84
CA TYR A 175 32.53 2.05 11.39
C TYR A 175 32.82 2.09 12.90
N ASN A 176 33.26 3.23 13.41
CA ASN A 176 33.52 3.50 14.82
C ASN A 176 32.37 4.22 15.54
N VAL A 177 31.15 4.21 15.00
CA VAL A 177 29.98 4.87 15.61
C VAL A 177 28.94 3.82 16.05
N ILE A 178 28.48 3.96 17.29
CA ILE A 178 27.34 3.22 17.85
C ILE A 178 26.18 4.19 18.01
N HIS A 179 25.06 3.90 17.35
CA HIS A 179 23.82 4.63 17.54
C HIS A 179 23.02 3.98 18.67
N ALA A 180 22.76 4.74 19.72
CA ALA A 180 21.98 4.31 20.86
C ALA A 180 20.64 5.05 20.89
N ASP A 181 19.56 4.31 21.12
CA ASP A 181 18.19 4.83 21.13
C ASP A 181 17.32 4.05 22.12
N GLU A 182 16.28 4.73 22.61
CA GLU A 182 15.27 4.19 23.51
C GLU A 182 13.92 4.05 22.81
N LYS A 183 13.29 2.88 22.94
CA LYS A 183 12.01 2.61 22.28
C LYS A 183 10.99 1.94 23.18
N TRP A 184 9.78 2.50 23.21
CA TRP A 184 8.64 1.88 23.87
C TRP A 184 8.07 0.71 23.05
N TYR A 185 7.99 -0.46 23.67
CA TYR A 185 7.29 -1.62 23.16
C TYR A 185 6.02 -1.85 23.98
N TYR A 186 4.88 -1.87 23.29
CA TYR A 186 3.59 -2.12 23.90
C TYR A 186 3.28 -3.61 23.80
N ARG A 187 2.75 -4.20 24.89
CA ARG A 187 2.30 -5.61 24.93
C ARG A 187 1.31 -5.92 23.81
N THR A 188 0.52 -4.92 23.41
CA THR A 188 -0.43 -5.06 22.32
C THR A 188 -0.61 -3.74 21.57
N ARG A 189 -0.81 -3.80 20.25
CA ARG A 189 -1.03 -2.59 19.43
C ARG A 189 -2.44 -2.07 19.63
N SER A 190 -2.60 -0.75 19.64
CA SER A 190 -3.92 -0.10 19.73
C SER A 190 -4.83 -0.52 18.57
N ASN A 191 -4.28 -0.53 17.35
CA ASN A 191 -4.92 -1.05 16.15
C ASN A 191 -4.09 -2.22 15.61
N GLN A 192 -4.72 -3.36 15.39
CA GLN A 192 -4.11 -4.55 14.80
C GLN A 192 -4.96 -5.02 13.62
N LYS A 193 -4.31 -5.29 12.48
CA LYS A 193 -4.97 -5.84 11.30
C LYS A 193 -5.06 -7.35 11.46
N TYR A 194 -6.26 -7.88 11.19
CA TYR A 194 -6.53 -9.31 11.11
C TYR A 194 -7.00 -9.60 9.69
N TYR A 195 -6.50 -10.69 9.12
CA TYR A 195 -7.03 -11.26 7.89
C TYR A 195 -8.00 -12.35 8.32
N CYS A 196 -9.30 -12.13 8.11
CA CYS A 196 -10.35 -13.07 8.50
C CYS A 196 -10.98 -13.64 7.23
N ALA A 197 -11.36 -14.92 7.26
CA ALA A 197 -12.10 -15.56 6.18
C ALA A 197 -13.52 -14.93 6.04
N PRO A 198 -14.14 -15.00 4.84
CA PRO A 198 -15.52 -14.54 4.68
C PRO A 198 -16.47 -15.30 5.62
N GLY A 199 -17.19 -14.56 6.48
CA GLY A 199 -18.11 -15.13 7.47
C GLY A 199 -17.48 -15.49 8.83
N GLU A 200 -16.17 -15.37 8.98
CA GLU A 200 -15.49 -15.61 10.26
C GLU A 200 -15.86 -14.54 11.30
N GLU A 201 -16.09 -14.96 12.54
CA GLU A 201 -16.31 -14.04 13.65
C GLU A 201 -15.05 -13.19 13.88
N ARG A 202 -15.23 -11.87 13.83
CA ARG A 202 -14.10 -10.94 13.93
C ARG A 202 -13.57 -10.91 15.35
N PRO A 203 -12.24 -11.04 15.55
CA PRO A 203 -11.68 -11.06 16.89
C PRO A 203 -11.95 -9.74 17.61
N ARG A 204 -12.70 -9.81 18.72
CA ARG A 204 -13.00 -8.66 19.57
C ARG A 204 -11.90 -8.48 20.62
N ARG A 205 -11.17 -7.36 20.54
CA ARG A 205 -10.17 -6.98 21.55
C ARG A 205 -10.68 -5.83 22.40
N THR A 206 -10.80 -6.07 23.71
CA THR A 206 -11.27 -5.07 24.68
C THR A 206 -10.18 -4.79 25.72
N CYS A 207 -10.11 -3.54 26.17
CA CYS A 207 -9.37 -3.12 27.34
C CYS A 207 -10.12 -1.96 27.99
N LYS A 208 -9.96 -1.75 29.30
CA LYS A 208 -10.66 -0.65 30.01
C LYS A 208 -10.20 0.74 29.54
N SER A 209 -8.90 0.90 29.29
CA SER A 209 -8.32 2.11 28.67
C SER A 209 -7.03 1.75 27.95
N LYS A 210 -6.77 2.42 26.82
CA LYS A 210 -5.52 2.26 26.05
C LYS A 210 -4.28 2.66 26.86
N SER A 211 -4.43 3.56 27.84
CA SER A 211 -3.34 3.99 28.72
C SER A 211 -2.87 2.89 29.68
N TYR A 212 -3.69 1.87 29.92
CA TYR A 212 -3.34 0.72 30.77
C TYR A 212 -2.69 -0.44 29.99
N ILE A 213 -2.45 -0.27 28.69
CA ILE A 213 -1.68 -1.27 27.94
C ILE A 213 -0.25 -1.26 28.49
N GLU A 214 0.15 -2.39 29.04
CA GLU A 214 1.52 -2.59 29.53
C GLU A 214 2.52 -2.28 28.43
N LYS A 215 3.53 -1.48 28.78
CA LYS A 215 4.60 -1.06 27.89
C LYS A 215 5.93 -1.14 28.63
N VAL A 216 6.97 -1.49 27.89
CA VAL A 216 8.34 -1.59 28.38
C VAL A 216 9.22 -0.78 27.43
N MET A 217 10.06 0.09 27.96
CA MET A 217 11.06 0.80 27.16
C MET A 217 12.29 -0.08 27.05
N PHE A 218 12.88 -0.16 25.86
CA PHE A 218 14.14 -0.83 25.62
C PHE A 218 15.18 0.19 25.20
N PHE A 219 16.38 0.07 25.74
CA PHE A 219 17.59 0.74 25.31
C PHE A 219 18.39 -0.21 24.42
N GLY A 220 18.86 0.26 23.26
CA GLY A 220 19.69 -0.55 22.39
C GLY A 220 20.75 0.24 21.67
N GLY A 221 21.92 -0.37 21.51
CA GLY A 221 23.03 0.16 20.73
C GLY A 221 23.25 -0.66 19.45
N GLN A 222 23.38 0.02 18.32
CA GLN A 222 23.70 -0.59 17.04
C GLN A 222 24.74 0.23 16.27
N SER A 223 25.76 -0.46 15.76
CA SER A 223 26.77 0.10 14.85
C SER A 223 26.56 -0.44 13.43
N ARG A 224 27.34 0.11 12.50
CA ARG A 224 27.38 -0.39 11.13
C ARG A 224 27.93 -1.83 11.08
N PRO A 225 27.33 -2.74 10.31
CA PRO A 225 27.87 -4.09 10.12
C PRO A 225 29.15 -4.06 9.25
N TRP A 226 30.08 -4.98 9.53
CA TRP A 226 31.35 -5.11 8.80
C TRP A 226 31.34 -6.36 7.95
N PHE A 227 31.92 -6.25 6.77
CA PHE A 227 32.02 -7.33 5.79
C PHE A 227 33.48 -7.50 5.39
N ASN A 228 33.92 -8.74 5.23
CA ASN A 228 35.25 -9.05 4.69
C ASN A 228 35.27 -8.91 3.15
N ASP A 229 36.43 -9.14 2.54
CA ASP A 229 36.63 -9.03 1.08
C ASP A 229 35.78 -10.02 0.27
N GLN A 230 35.31 -11.10 0.91
CA GLN A 230 34.39 -12.08 0.32
C GLN A 230 32.92 -11.69 0.49
N ASN A 231 32.64 -10.47 0.98
CA ASN A 231 31.32 -9.96 1.29
C ASN A 231 30.55 -10.80 2.34
N VAL A 232 31.28 -11.45 3.24
CA VAL A 232 30.73 -12.17 4.39
C VAL A 232 30.69 -11.24 5.58
N CYS A 233 29.54 -11.16 6.25
CA CYS A 233 29.37 -10.33 7.45
C CYS A 233 30.17 -10.93 8.62
N VAL A 234 31.23 -10.24 9.04
CA VAL A 234 32.07 -10.64 10.18
C VAL A 234 31.62 -9.97 11.49
N PHE A 235 30.86 -8.88 11.38
CA PHE A 235 30.29 -8.18 12.52
C PHE A 235 28.91 -7.63 12.16
N TYR A 236 27.87 -8.06 12.88
CA TYR A 236 26.49 -7.66 12.61
C TYR A 236 26.12 -6.25 13.08
N GLY A 237 27.01 -5.60 13.83
CA GLY A 237 26.76 -4.28 14.43
C GLY A 237 25.72 -4.26 15.55
N LYS A 238 25.21 -5.41 16.01
CA LYS A 238 24.27 -5.48 17.15
C LYS A 238 25.07 -5.50 18.45
N ILE A 239 25.06 -4.40 19.19
CA ILE A 239 25.82 -4.27 20.45
C ILE A 239 24.98 -4.77 21.61
N SER A 240 23.84 -4.14 21.86
CA SER A 240 23.08 -4.33 23.09
C SER A 240 21.58 -4.13 22.88
N ILE A 241 20.78 -4.83 23.69
CA ILE A 241 19.35 -4.55 23.86
C ILE A 241 18.95 -4.88 25.30
N TYR A 242 18.50 -3.88 26.04
CA TYR A 242 18.17 -3.98 27.45
C TYR A 242 16.82 -3.35 27.74
N ALA A 243 15.95 -4.08 28.44
CA ALA A 243 14.68 -3.54 28.91
C ALA A 243 14.91 -2.68 30.17
N PHE A 244 14.30 -1.51 30.24
CA PHE A 244 14.25 -0.71 31.47
C PHE A 244 13.29 -1.33 32.46
N VAL A 245 13.82 -2.17 33.35
CA VAL A 245 13.04 -2.90 34.35
C VAL A 245 13.67 -2.89 35.73
N THR A 246 12.84 -2.97 36.77
CA THR A 246 13.25 -3.27 38.14
C THR A 246 12.66 -4.59 38.58
N THR A 247 13.40 -5.34 39.40
CA THR A 247 12.89 -6.53 40.06
C THR A 247 12.56 -6.17 41.50
N GLU A 248 11.29 -6.30 41.87
CA GLU A 248 10.83 -5.96 43.21
C GLU A 248 10.00 -7.10 43.80
N PRO A 249 10.13 -7.37 45.12
CA PRO A 249 9.25 -8.31 45.79
C PRO A 249 7.82 -7.77 45.83
N THR A 250 6.86 -8.64 45.57
CA THR A 250 5.44 -8.31 45.64
C THR A 250 5.03 -7.89 47.05
N LYS A 251 4.50 -6.67 47.17
CA LYS A 251 4.02 -6.12 48.44
C LYS A 251 2.74 -6.81 48.95
N ARG A 252 1.89 -7.31 48.04
CA ARG A 252 0.58 -7.92 48.34
C ARG A 252 0.49 -9.34 47.79
N LYS A 253 -0.11 -10.24 48.57
CA LYS A 253 -0.55 -11.56 48.11
C LYS A 253 -1.65 -11.39 47.05
N SER A 254 -1.62 -12.20 46.01
CA SER A 254 -2.76 -12.41 45.12
C SER A 254 -3.03 -13.91 44.97
N PRO A 255 -4.19 -14.32 44.45
CA PRO A 255 -4.49 -15.75 44.25
C PRO A 255 -3.42 -16.48 43.43
N ASN A 256 -2.78 -15.77 42.49
CA ASN A 256 -1.80 -16.34 41.58
C ASN A 256 -0.35 -16.09 42.01
N ARG A 257 -0.09 -15.41 43.14
CA ARG A 257 1.28 -15.17 43.62
C ARG A 257 1.35 -14.93 45.14
N PRO A 258 2.22 -15.65 45.88
CA PRO A 258 2.46 -15.35 47.28
C PRO A 258 3.16 -13.98 47.44
N ARG A 259 2.95 -13.35 48.60
CA ARG A 259 3.67 -12.12 48.98
C ARG A 259 5.18 -12.41 49.00
N GLY A 260 5.99 -11.48 48.51
CA GLY A 260 7.45 -11.63 48.46
C GLY A 260 7.99 -12.23 47.15
N THR A 261 7.14 -12.77 46.28
CA THR A 261 7.57 -13.23 44.94
C THR A 261 8.21 -12.06 44.18
N GLN A 262 9.42 -12.28 43.65
CA GLN A 262 10.14 -11.29 42.83
C GLN A 262 9.42 -11.10 41.50
N ILE A 263 9.09 -9.85 41.16
CA ILE A 263 8.43 -9.51 39.89
C ILE A 263 9.21 -8.41 39.20
N THR A 264 9.45 -8.63 37.91
CA THR A 264 9.99 -7.64 37.00
C THR A 264 8.89 -6.65 36.59
N LYS A 265 9.14 -5.36 36.82
CA LYS A 265 8.25 -4.27 36.43
C LYS A 265 8.97 -3.33 35.48
N PRO A 266 8.27 -2.76 34.49
CA PRO A 266 8.85 -1.71 33.66
C PRO A 266 9.10 -0.44 34.48
N ILE A 267 10.26 0.17 34.26
CA ILE A 267 10.53 1.53 34.70
C ILE A 267 9.73 2.47 33.80
N THR A 268 8.79 3.21 34.38
CA THR A 268 7.88 4.08 33.62
C THR A 268 8.47 5.46 33.33
N SER A 269 9.46 5.90 34.11
CA SER A 269 10.17 7.16 33.96
C SER A 269 11.67 6.91 33.96
N VAL A 270 12.33 7.16 32.83
CA VAL A 270 13.77 6.96 32.67
C VAL A 270 14.47 8.27 33.00
N THR A 271 15.24 8.28 34.08
CA THR A 271 16.04 9.43 34.52
C THR A 271 17.45 9.36 33.96
N ARG A 272 18.19 10.47 34.08
CA ARG A 272 19.61 10.52 33.69
C ARG A 272 20.46 9.46 34.37
N ASP A 273 20.24 9.21 35.66
CA ASP A 273 20.98 8.18 36.39
C ASP A 273 20.66 6.77 35.88
N VAL A 274 19.43 6.53 35.45
CA VAL A 274 19.05 5.24 34.84
C VAL A 274 19.75 5.06 33.49
N ILE A 275 19.78 6.10 32.63
CA ILE A 275 20.53 6.07 31.36
C ILE A 275 22.01 5.83 31.62
N ARG A 276 22.63 6.60 32.52
CA ARG A 276 24.03 6.46 32.90
C ARG A 276 24.37 5.03 33.30
N ARG A 277 23.57 4.43 34.19
CA ARG A 277 23.77 3.04 34.62
C ARG A 277 23.62 2.04 33.49
N TYR A 278 22.68 2.24 32.56
CA TYR A 278 22.54 1.34 31.40
C TYR A 278 23.72 1.48 30.43
N LEU A 279 24.27 2.68 30.28
CA LEU A 279 25.50 2.88 29.51
C LEU A 279 26.68 2.16 30.17
N ILE A 280 26.93 2.43 31.46
CA ILE A 280 28.09 1.93 32.20
C ILE A 280 27.99 0.43 32.49
N ASP A 281 26.90 -0.02 33.13
CA ASP A 281 26.77 -1.38 33.66
C ASP A 281 26.39 -2.40 32.57
N LYS A 282 25.89 -1.94 31.42
CA LYS A 282 25.34 -2.81 30.37
C LYS A 282 26.00 -2.63 29.02
N MET A 283 25.95 -1.42 28.45
CA MET A 283 26.42 -1.21 27.09
C MET A 283 27.94 -1.24 26.96
N LEU A 284 28.70 -0.58 27.83
CA LEU A 284 30.17 -0.59 27.79
C LEU A 284 30.75 -2.02 27.88
N PRO A 285 30.28 -2.91 28.78
CA PRO A 285 30.67 -4.31 28.78
C PRO A 285 30.38 -5.03 27.45
N ASP A 286 29.20 -4.80 26.88
CA ASP A 286 28.82 -5.39 25.58
C ASP A 286 29.72 -4.90 24.45
N ILE A 287 30.08 -3.62 24.45
CA ILE A 287 31.04 -3.06 23.48
C ILE A 287 32.37 -3.81 23.64
N LYS A 288 32.94 -3.84 24.84
CA LYS A 288 34.22 -4.53 25.08
C LYS A 288 34.20 -6.00 24.64
N ALA A 289 33.09 -6.70 24.86
CA ALA A 289 32.95 -8.11 24.52
C ALA A 289 32.75 -8.36 23.02
N LYS A 290 31.98 -7.50 22.33
CA LYS A 290 31.52 -7.74 20.95
C LYS A 290 32.27 -6.93 19.89
N TRP A 291 33.00 -5.88 20.29
CA TRP A 291 33.65 -5.01 19.34
C TRP A 291 34.76 -5.75 18.57
N PRO A 292 34.81 -5.61 17.23
CA PRO A 292 35.80 -6.28 16.40
C PRO A 292 37.23 -5.92 16.82
N ALA A 293 38.14 -6.89 16.74
CA ALA A 293 39.53 -6.71 17.15
C ALA A 293 40.23 -5.65 16.30
N GLU A 294 39.91 -5.59 15.00
CA GLU A 294 40.48 -4.63 14.06
C GLU A 294 40.08 -3.19 14.41
N GLY A 295 38.95 -2.97 15.09
CA GLY A 295 38.48 -1.64 15.49
C GLY A 295 38.89 -1.17 16.87
N ARG A 296 39.64 -1.96 17.64
CA ARG A 296 39.91 -1.66 19.06
C ARG A 296 40.86 -0.49 19.27
N HIS A 297 41.63 -0.13 18.25
CA HIS A 297 42.62 0.95 18.32
C HIS A 297 42.02 2.33 17.95
N GLU A 298 40.77 2.36 17.48
CA GLU A 298 40.07 3.59 17.14
C GLU A 298 39.18 4.05 18.30
N THR A 299 38.99 5.37 18.41
CA THR A 299 37.98 5.93 19.30
C THR A 299 36.58 5.50 18.85
N ILE A 300 35.82 4.88 19.75
CA ILE A 300 34.43 4.49 19.53
C ILE A 300 33.52 5.64 19.99
N TRP A 301 32.69 6.13 19.08
CA TRP A 301 31.72 7.19 19.35
C TRP A 301 30.34 6.60 19.64
N ILE A 302 29.72 7.01 20.74
CA ILE A 302 28.32 6.69 21.03
C ILE A 302 27.48 7.91 20.70
N GLN A 303 26.56 7.76 19.75
CA GLN A 303 25.62 8.80 19.35
C GLN A 303 24.25 8.53 19.96
N GLN A 304 23.70 9.55 20.62
CA GLN A 304 22.32 9.59 21.14
C GLN A 304 21.59 10.82 20.59
N ASP A 305 20.28 10.89 20.80
CA ASP A 305 19.51 12.11 20.56
C ASP A 305 19.72 13.16 21.67
N ASN A 306 19.10 14.33 21.52
CA ASN A 306 19.21 15.43 22.49
C ASN A 306 18.11 15.39 23.56
N CYS A 307 17.81 14.22 24.12
CA CYS A 307 16.86 14.11 25.23
C CYS A 307 17.47 14.65 26.54
N LEU A 308 16.68 15.38 27.35
CA LEU A 308 17.14 15.95 28.63
C LEU A 308 17.62 14.90 29.64
N SER A 309 17.15 13.66 29.51
CA SER A 309 17.57 12.52 30.33
C SER A 309 18.92 11.95 29.92
N HIS A 310 19.54 12.41 28.83
CA HIS A 310 20.86 11.93 28.44
C HIS A 310 21.95 12.56 29.31
N ILE A 311 23.04 11.81 29.45
CA ILE A 311 24.23 12.30 30.14
C ILE A 311 24.95 13.30 29.23
N PRO A 312 25.57 14.34 29.79
CA PRO A 312 26.44 15.22 29.01
C PRO A 312 27.71 14.45 28.59
N VAL A 313 28.42 14.98 27.58
CA VAL A 313 29.61 14.34 27.02
C VAL A 313 30.75 14.22 28.04
N ASP A 314 30.78 15.12 29.01
CA ASP A 314 31.76 15.23 30.10
C ASP A 314 31.23 14.66 31.44
N ASP A 315 30.24 13.77 31.41
CA ASP A 315 29.71 13.13 32.61
C ASP A 315 30.82 12.38 33.37
N PRO A 316 31.16 12.79 34.61
CA PRO A 316 32.37 12.33 35.28
C PRO A 316 32.33 10.83 35.58
N GLU A 317 31.17 10.30 35.96
CA GLU A 317 30.99 8.87 36.22
C GLU A 317 31.19 8.04 34.95
N PHE A 318 30.70 8.53 33.80
CA PHE A 318 30.92 7.85 32.52
C PHE A 318 32.39 7.93 32.08
N CYS A 319 33.06 9.07 32.25
CA CYS A 319 34.45 9.27 31.85
C CYS A 319 35.49 8.52 32.68
N ILE A 320 35.15 8.10 33.91
CA ILE A 320 36.07 7.35 34.79
C ILE A 320 36.11 5.85 34.44
N VAL A 321 35.14 5.35 33.66
CA VAL A 321 35.11 3.94 33.26
C VAL A 321 36.20 3.69 32.22
N PRO A 322 37.18 2.80 32.50
CA PRO A 322 38.31 2.54 31.62
C PRO A 322 37.91 1.80 30.34
#